data_AF-A0A949GZ43-F1
#
_entry.id   AF-A0A949GZ43-F1
#
_cell.length_a   1.000
_cell.length_b   1.000
_cell.length_c   1.000
_cell.angle_alpha   90.00
_cell.angle_beta   90.00
_cell.angle_gamma   90.00
#
_symmetry.space_group_name_H-M   'P 1'
#
loop_
_entity.id
_entity.type
_entity.pdbx_description
1 polymer ?
#
loop_
_entity_poly.entity_id
_entity_poly.type
_entity_poly.pdbx_seq_one_letter_code
_entity_poly.pdbx_strand_id
1 'polypeptide(L)'
;MARTPQQDLAIVVLLMIALGVAWYYTGGTESDLARGGPLFSQQQGSTIPGIPIPRVFLGGTEGQDEGPKSTTITTYLGAITEERSPYANRVSLSASLASASLDGEYLTLRVNSSAESPITISGWKLESSVSGLRVAVPLAVALPAQGSNSIAEPVALAPGHTAYLITKRSPIGTSFRTNLCTGYFEQFQDFTPPLSLDCPRPTTEADTYFALGTYTDECESIVRSLGRCEFSTKSVPGSAGNQCVQFVTTELSYNGCVARHKTQPGFYRDTWYLFLSRDSELWRSRSERIRLLDENDKVVSVITY
;
A
#
# COMPACT_ATOMS: atom_id res chain seq x y z
N MET A 1 -30.66 18.60 -39.86
CA MET A 1 -30.06 19.87 -39.41
C MET A 1 -29.07 19.52 -38.30
N ALA A 2 -27.76 19.58 -38.58
CA ALA A 2 -26.74 19.23 -37.60
C ALA A 2 -26.66 20.34 -36.54
N ARG A 3 -26.79 19.99 -35.25
CA ARG A 3 -26.60 20.94 -34.16
C ARG A 3 -25.12 21.30 -34.07
N THR A 4 -24.84 22.58 -33.81
CA THR A 4 -23.47 23.03 -33.61
C THR A 4 -23.03 22.69 -32.18
N PRO A 5 -21.74 22.42 -31.93
CA PRO A 5 -21.23 22.09 -30.59
C PRO A 5 -21.52 23.18 -29.54
N GLN A 6 -21.73 24.43 -29.96
CA GLN A 6 -22.15 25.52 -29.09
C GLN A 6 -23.60 25.36 -28.57
N GLN A 7 -24.49 24.77 -29.38
CA GLN A 7 -25.87 24.49 -28.96
C GLN A 7 -25.92 23.35 -27.95
N ASP A 8 -25.07 22.34 -28.10
CA ASP A 8 -25.02 21.21 -27.17
C ASP A 8 -24.43 21.64 -25.81
N LEU A 9 -23.39 22.50 -25.82
CA LEU A 9 -22.86 23.09 -24.59
C LEU A 9 -23.90 23.94 -23.86
N ALA A 10 -24.65 24.76 -24.59
CA ALA A 10 -25.70 25.60 -24.01
C ALA A 10 -26.79 24.75 -23.34
N ILE A 11 -27.19 23.63 -23.94
CA ILE A 11 -28.18 22.71 -23.38
C ILE A 11 -27.65 22.08 -22.08
N VAL A 12 -26.40 21.61 -22.05
CA VAL A 12 -25.80 21.00 -20.86
C VAL A 12 -25.71 22.00 -19.71
N VAL A 13 -25.28 23.23 -19.97
CA VAL A 13 -25.20 24.28 -18.94
C VAL A 13 -26.59 24.59 -18.37
N LEU A 14 -27.61 24.69 -19.23
CA LEU A 14 -28.98 24.97 -18.80
C LEU A 14 -29.55 23.83 -17.94
N LEU A 15 -29.22 22.58 -18.28
CA LEU A 15 -29.64 21.40 -17.54
C LEU A 15 -28.96 21.33 -16.15
N MET A 16 -27.68 21.68 -16.06
CA MET A 16 -26.95 21.77 -14.79
C MET A 16 -27.52 22.86 -13.87
N ILE A 17 -27.88 24.03 -14.43
CA ILE A 17 -28.53 25.11 -13.67
C ILE A 17 -29.90 24.65 -13.18
N ALA A 18 -30.70 24.01 -14.03
CA ALA A 18 -32.02 23.50 -13.64
C ALA A 18 -31.93 22.47 -12.51
N LEU A 19 -30.96 21.56 -12.56
CA LEU A 19 -30.71 20.59 -11.49
C LEU A 19 -30.24 21.25 -10.20
N GLY A 20 -29.37 22.26 -10.26
CA GLY A 20 -28.94 23.03 -9.08
C GLY A 20 -30.08 23.78 -8.41
N VAL A 21 -30.95 24.40 -9.20
CA VAL A 21 -32.16 25.07 -8.70
C VAL A 21 -33.13 24.07 -8.08
N ALA A 22 -33.39 22.94 -8.76
CA ALA A 22 -34.23 21.89 -8.22
C ALA A 22 -33.69 21.34 -6.89
N TRP A 23 -32.39 21.08 -6.81
CA TRP A 23 -31.71 20.60 -5.60
C TRP A 23 -31.79 21.60 -4.43
N TYR A 24 -31.66 22.90 -4.72
CA TYR A 24 -31.81 23.96 -3.72
C TYR A 24 -33.23 24.00 -3.14
N TYR A 25 -34.26 23.90 -4.00
CA TYR A 25 -35.66 23.93 -3.55
C TYR A 25 -36.14 22.63 -2.90
N THR A 26 -35.50 21.49 -3.15
CA THR A 26 -35.81 20.21 -2.50
C THR A 26 -35.09 20.02 -1.16
N GLY A 27 -34.45 21.08 -0.62
CA GLY A 27 -33.87 21.07 0.72
C GLY A 27 -32.40 20.62 0.78
N GLY A 28 -31.75 20.42 -0.37
CA GLY A 28 -30.32 20.11 -0.47
C GLY A 28 -29.83 19.05 0.53
N THR A 29 -28.77 19.36 1.27
CA THR A 29 -28.18 18.49 2.30
C THR A 29 -28.99 18.40 3.60
N GLU A 30 -30.02 19.22 3.78
CA GLU A 30 -30.87 19.22 4.98
C GLU A 30 -32.21 18.49 4.78
N SER A 31 -32.46 17.95 3.58
CA SER A 31 -33.66 17.15 3.32
C SER A 31 -33.67 15.85 4.14
N ASP A 32 -34.81 15.52 4.75
CA ASP A 32 -34.98 14.33 5.60
C ASP A 32 -34.66 12.99 4.87
N LEU A 33 -34.77 13.00 3.54
CA LEU A 33 -34.38 11.88 2.66
C LEU A 33 -32.86 11.59 2.70
N ALA A 34 -32.01 12.58 2.98
CA ALA A 34 -30.57 12.39 3.10
C ALA A 34 -30.14 11.77 4.45
N ARG A 35 -31.01 11.80 5.47
CA ARG A 35 -30.75 11.23 6.81
C ARG A 35 -31.36 9.83 7.02
N GLY A 36 -32.25 9.39 6.11
CA GLY A 36 -33.03 8.16 6.27
C GLY A 36 -32.59 6.96 5.41
N GLY A 37 -31.32 6.90 5.00
CA GLY A 37 -30.82 5.75 4.24
C GLY A 37 -30.70 4.48 5.12
N PRO A 38 -30.96 3.27 4.59
CA PRO A 38 -30.94 2.00 5.34
C PRO A 38 -29.56 1.59 5.89
N LEU A 39 -28.53 2.42 5.70
CA LEU A 39 -27.16 2.23 6.19
C LEU A 39 -26.85 2.98 7.50
N PHE A 40 -27.75 3.84 7.98
CA PHE A 40 -27.55 4.61 9.21
C PHE A 40 -28.72 4.48 10.19
N SER A 41 -29.07 3.24 10.57
CA SER A 41 -29.81 3.03 11.83
C SER A 41 -28.81 3.03 12.98
N GLN A 42 -28.85 4.05 13.84
CA GLN A 42 -28.21 3.95 15.16
C GLN A 42 -28.89 2.82 15.95
N GLN A 43 -28.20 1.69 16.13
CA GLN A 43 -28.60 0.71 17.13
C GLN A 43 -28.26 1.27 18.50
N GLN A 44 -29.30 1.78 19.17
CA GLN A 44 -29.33 1.92 20.62
C GLN A 44 -29.22 0.54 21.28
N GLY A 45 -28.59 0.54 22.46
CA GLY A 45 -28.08 -0.63 23.17
C GLY A 45 -29.08 -1.76 23.41
N SER A 46 -28.55 -2.97 23.31
CA SER A 46 -29.10 -4.15 23.98
C SER A 46 -27.98 -4.84 24.74
N THR A 47 -28.09 -4.78 26.07
CA THR A 47 -27.32 -5.54 27.04
C THR A 47 -27.66 -7.02 26.90
N ILE A 48 -26.70 -7.83 26.46
CA ILE A 48 -26.82 -9.29 26.45
C ILE A 48 -26.37 -9.82 27.83
N PRO A 49 -27.13 -10.71 28.48
CA PRO A 49 -26.75 -11.33 29.75
C PRO A 49 -25.52 -12.24 29.58
N GLY A 50 -24.55 -12.08 30.48
CA GLY A 50 -23.26 -12.77 30.43
C GLY A 50 -23.38 -14.29 30.56
N ILE A 51 -22.71 -14.99 29.65
CA ILE A 51 -22.39 -16.42 29.77
C ILE A 51 -21.18 -16.54 30.72
N PRO A 52 -21.27 -17.27 31.83
CA PRO A 52 -20.13 -17.45 32.73
C PRO A 52 -19.10 -18.40 32.10
N ILE A 53 -17.92 -17.88 31.78
CA ILE A 53 -16.77 -18.66 31.33
C ILE A 53 -16.10 -19.28 32.58
N PRO A 54 -15.75 -20.58 32.60
CA PRO A 54 -15.11 -21.20 33.76
C PRO A 54 -13.70 -20.62 33.98
N ARG A 55 -13.40 -20.18 35.20
CA ARG A 55 -12.04 -19.79 35.58
C ARG A 55 -11.22 -21.05 35.85
N VAL A 56 -10.22 -21.31 35.00
CA VAL A 56 -9.16 -22.28 35.28
C VAL A 56 -8.24 -21.65 36.33
N PHE A 57 -8.19 -22.26 37.51
CA PHE A 57 -7.19 -21.98 38.52
C PHE A 57 -5.89 -22.70 38.12
N LEU A 58 -4.85 -21.95 37.78
CA LEU A 58 -3.48 -22.42 37.78
C LEU A 58 -2.73 -21.62 38.84
N GLY A 59 -2.34 -22.31 39.91
CA GLY A 59 -1.62 -21.74 41.03
C GLY A 59 -0.15 -21.48 40.70
N GLY A 60 0.35 -20.38 41.26
CA GLY A 60 1.74 -20.20 41.69
C GLY A 60 2.76 -19.92 40.59
N THR A 61 3.07 -18.64 40.38
CA THR A 61 4.31 -18.02 40.90
C THR A 61 4.26 -16.52 40.61
N GLU A 62 4.65 -15.72 41.60
CA GLU A 62 4.73 -14.26 41.51
C GLU A 62 5.62 -13.82 40.34
N GLY A 63 5.00 -13.18 39.35
CA GLY A 63 5.65 -12.35 38.37
C GLY A 63 4.85 -11.06 38.26
N GLN A 64 5.48 -9.93 38.54
CA GLN A 64 4.86 -8.59 38.45
C GLN A 64 4.23 -8.40 37.07
N ASP A 65 2.89 -8.38 37.03
CA ASP A 65 2.12 -8.04 35.84
C ASP A 65 2.14 -6.51 35.70
N GLU A 66 3.06 -6.03 34.86
CA GLU A 66 3.17 -4.62 34.54
C GLU A 66 1.95 -4.20 33.70
N GLY A 67 1.00 -3.52 34.34
CA GLY A 67 -0.11 -2.85 33.67
C GLY A 67 0.36 -1.88 32.56
N PRO A 68 -0.57 -1.32 31.75
CA PRO A 68 -0.23 -0.49 30.60
C PRO A 68 0.75 0.62 31.02
N LYS A 69 2.01 0.48 30.58
CA LYS A 69 3.09 1.41 30.90
C LYS A 69 2.82 2.71 30.16
N SER A 70 2.06 3.60 30.79
CA SER A 70 1.90 4.94 30.28
C SER A 70 3.19 5.72 30.50
N THR A 71 3.63 6.42 29.45
CA THR A 71 4.81 7.28 29.52
C THR A 71 4.33 8.73 29.61
N THR A 72 4.62 9.38 30.73
CA THR A 72 4.36 10.82 30.88
C THR A 72 5.57 11.60 30.38
N ILE A 73 5.39 12.34 29.28
CA ILE A 73 6.39 13.25 28.73
C ILE A 73 6.08 14.65 29.23
N THR A 74 7.01 15.27 29.96
CA THR A 74 6.87 16.67 30.37
C THR A 74 7.44 17.57 29.30
N THR A 75 6.61 18.41 28.70
CA THR A 75 7.01 19.44 27.72
C THR A 75 6.78 20.83 28.31
N TYR A 76 7.26 21.87 27.62
CA TYR A 76 6.95 23.27 27.96
C TYR A 76 5.46 23.62 27.86
N LEU A 77 4.65 22.74 27.24
CA LEU A 77 3.18 22.85 27.14
C LEU A 77 2.44 22.04 28.21
N GLY A 78 3.15 21.32 29.09
CA GLY A 78 2.59 20.46 30.14
C GLY A 78 2.97 18.98 30.02
N ALA A 79 2.39 18.16 30.90
CA ALA A 79 2.57 16.71 30.91
C ALA A 79 1.63 16.03 29.90
N ILE A 80 2.21 15.34 28.92
CA ILE A 80 1.49 14.54 27.93
C ILE A 80 1.61 13.08 28.35
N THR A 81 0.48 12.44 28.61
CA THR A 81 0.42 11.03 29.00
C THR A 81 0.14 10.20 27.76
N GLU A 82 1.13 9.42 27.32
CA GLU A 82 1.00 8.53 26.18
C GLU A 82 0.70 7.10 26.68
N GLU A 83 -0.40 6.52 26.22
CA GLU A 83 -0.71 5.12 26.49
C GLU A 83 0.02 4.22 25.49
N ARG A 84 0.66 3.18 26.00
CA ARG A 84 1.44 2.25 25.18
C ARG A 84 0.55 1.19 24.55
N SER A 85 0.71 0.98 23.25
CA SER A 85 0.00 -0.05 22.50
C SER A 85 0.52 -1.47 22.84
N PRO A 86 -0.34 -2.50 22.81
CA PRO A 86 0.10 -3.91 22.87
C PRO A 86 1.11 -4.29 21.79
N TYR A 87 1.15 -3.56 20.67
CA TYR A 87 2.05 -3.82 19.56
C TYR A 87 3.45 -3.20 19.74
N ALA A 88 3.69 -2.42 20.80
CA ALA A 88 4.88 -1.57 20.92
C ALA A 88 6.22 -2.30 21.05
N ASN A 89 6.21 -3.59 21.39
CA ASN A 89 7.41 -4.44 21.41
C ASN A 89 7.53 -5.33 20.15
N ARG A 90 6.53 -5.29 19.28
CA ARG A 90 6.40 -6.18 18.11
C ARG A 90 6.59 -5.43 16.80
N VAL A 91 6.40 -4.12 16.80
CA VAL A 91 6.53 -3.26 15.62
C VAL A 91 7.55 -2.16 15.90
N SER A 92 8.50 -2.00 14.99
CA SER A 92 9.47 -0.91 15.02
C SER A 92 9.23 0.03 13.85
N LEU A 93 9.36 1.33 14.12
CA LEU A 93 9.39 2.38 13.11
C LEU A 93 10.80 2.96 13.02
N SER A 94 11.30 3.23 11.82
CA SER A 94 12.54 3.96 11.57
C SER A 94 12.38 4.93 10.41
N ALA A 95 12.96 6.13 10.50
CA ALA A 95 13.05 7.04 9.37
C ALA A 95 14.28 6.71 8.52
N SER A 96 14.14 6.79 7.20
CA SER A 96 15.28 6.84 6.30
C SER A 96 15.47 8.28 5.87
N LEU A 97 16.57 8.89 6.30
CA LEU A 97 16.92 10.30 6.00
C LEU A 97 17.56 10.44 4.62
N ALA A 98 17.23 9.56 3.66
CA ALA A 98 17.93 9.46 2.38
C ALA A 98 17.87 10.78 1.56
N SER A 99 16.85 11.61 1.76
CA SER A 99 16.90 13.02 1.39
C SER A 99 15.94 13.85 2.25
N ALA A 100 16.29 15.10 2.53
CA ALA A 100 15.38 16.10 3.08
C ALA A 100 14.42 16.64 2.00
N SER A 101 13.97 15.76 1.09
CA SER A 101 13.08 16.10 -0.02
C SER A 101 11.97 15.06 -0.12
N LEU A 102 10.81 15.49 -0.64
CA LEU A 102 9.64 14.63 -0.89
C LEU A 102 9.99 13.32 -1.64
N ASP A 103 10.93 13.36 -2.58
CA ASP A 103 11.28 12.21 -3.42
C ASP A 103 11.97 11.06 -2.67
N GLY A 104 12.59 11.35 -1.52
CA GLY A 104 13.24 10.37 -0.66
C GLY A 104 12.62 10.24 0.72
N GLU A 105 11.49 10.91 0.98
CA GLU A 105 10.80 10.86 2.26
C GLU A 105 9.98 9.57 2.39
N TYR A 106 10.49 8.63 3.21
CA TYR A 106 9.74 7.45 3.62
C TYR A 106 10.14 6.97 5.02
N LEU A 107 9.20 6.27 5.66
CA LEU A 107 9.44 5.56 6.92
C LEU A 107 9.45 4.06 6.65
N THR A 108 10.23 3.32 7.44
CA THR A 108 10.23 1.87 7.43
C THR A 108 9.54 1.36 8.69
N LEU A 109 8.48 0.59 8.50
CA LEU A 109 7.79 -0.13 9.55
C LEU A 109 8.12 -1.60 9.41
N ARG A 110 8.58 -2.24 10.49
CA ARG A 110 8.94 -3.66 10.50
C ARG A 110 8.25 -4.38 11.66
N VAL A 111 7.69 -5.54 11.37
CA VAL A 111 7.21 -6.47 12.41
C VAL A 111 8.38 -7.38 12.81
N ASN A 112 8.61 -7.51 14.12
CA ASN A 112 9.63 -8.39 14.65
C ASN A 112 9.36 -9.84 14.21
N SER A 113 10.40 -10.58 13.84
CA SER A 113 10.31 -12.00 13.50
C SER A 113 9.84 -12.87 14.66
N SER A 114 9.95 -12.39 15.90
CA SER A 114 9.44 -13.08 17.10
C SER A 114 7.96 -12.83 17.38
N ALA A 115 7.24 -12.10 16.52
CA ALA A 115 5.80 -11.92 16.69
C ALA A 115 5.06 -13.25 16.45
N GLU A 116 3.99 -13.50 17.22
CA GLU A 116 3.26 -14.77 17.18
C GLU A 116 2.27 -14.87 16.00
N SER A 117 1.79 -13.72 15.52
CA SER A 117 0.77 -13.65 14.48
C SER A 117 0.98 -12.42 13.59
N PRO A 118 0.40 -12.39 12.37
CA PRO A 118 0.33 -11.19 11.56
C PRO A 118 -0.37 -10.04 12.29
N ILE A 119 0.05 -8.81 12.00
CA ILE A 119 -0.49 -7.58 12.58
C ILE A 119 -1.05 -6.71 11.45
N THR A 120 -2.34 -6.39 11.53
CA THR A 120 -2.99 -5.46 10.60
C THR A 120 -2.57 -4.03 10.93
N ILE A 121 -2.01 -3.33 9.95
CA ILE A 121 -1.49 -1.96 10.11
C ILE A 121 -2.29 -0.91 9.35
N SER A 122 -3.16 -1.29 8.41
CA SER A 122 -4.01 -0.33 7.72
C SER A 122 -4.94 0.38 8.70
N GLY A 123 -5.07 1.70 8.55
CA GLY A 123 -5.84 2.54 9.47
C GLY A 123 -5.07 3.04 10.70
N TRP A 124 -3.91 2.45 11.02
CA TRP A 124 -2.99 3.04 11.99
C TRP A 124 -2.55 4.42 11.54
N LYS A 125 -2.20 5.30 12.47
CA LYS A 125 -1.93 6.70 12.17
C LYS A 125 -0.46 7.02 12.40
N LEU A 126 0.17 7.68 11.43
CA LEU A 126 1.41 8.40 11.63
C LEU A 126 1.08 9.84 12.03
N GLU A 127 1.74 10.33 13.07
CA GLU A 127 1.51 11.67 13.60
C GLU A 127 2.82 12.40 13.89
N SER A 128 2.96 13.61 13.34
CA SER A 128 4.01 14.55 13.79
C SER A 128 3.56 15.21 15.08
N SER A 129 4.39 15.10 16.11
CA SER A 129 4.16 15.78 17.40
C SER A 129 4.42 17.29 17.29
N VAL A 130 5.07 17.75 16.20
CA VAL A 130 5.44 19.15 16.00
C VAL A 130 4.36 19.89 15.23
N SER A 131 3.92 19.35 14.10
CA SER A 131 2.89 19.98 13.26
C SER A 131 1.47 19.56 13.66
N GLY A 132 1.33 18.48 14.42
CA GLY A 132 0.04 17.84 14.71
C GLY A 132 -0.58 17.13 13.50
N LEU A 133 0.12 17.08 12.35
CA LEU A 133 -0.37 16.41 11.16
C LEU A 133 -0.50 14.91 11.42
N ARG A 134 -1.64 14.36 11.01
CA ARG A 134 -1.98 12.94 11.10
C ARG A 134 -2.27 12.37 9.72
N VAL A 135 -1.76 11.20 9.42
CA VAL A 135 -2.03 10.47 8.19
C VAL A 135 -2.22 8.98 8.49
N ALA A 136 -3.24 8.38 7.88
CA ALA A 136 -3.51 6.96 8.05
C ALA A 136 -2.66 6.11 7.11
N VAL A 137 -2.24 4.94 7.58
CA VAL A 137 -1.67 3.89 6.74
C VAL A 137 -2.75 3.40 5.78
N PRO A 138 -2.50 3.44 4.45
CA PRO A 138 -3.53 3.16 3.45
C PRO A 138 -3.85 1.66 3.36
N LEU A 139 -4.89 1.35 2.59
CA LEU A 139 -5.10 0.02 2.02
C LEU A 139 -4.10 -0.22 0.89
N ALA A 140 -3.90 -1.48 0.51
CA ALA A 140 -3.01 -1.83 -0.59
C ALA A 140 -3.49 -3.08 -1.34
N VAL A 141 -2.94 -3.26 -2.53
CA VAL A 141 -3.23 -4.38 -3.40
C VAL A 141 -2.16 -5.47 -3.21
N ALA A 142 -2.57 -6.70 -2.90
CA ALA A 142 -1.62 -7.81 -2.76
C ALA A 142 -0.94 -8.19 -4.10
N LEU A 143 -1.67 -8.09 -5.22
CA LEU A 143 -1.15 -8.35 -6.55
C LEU A 143 -1.59 -7.23 -7.52
N PRO A 144 -0.75 -6.21 -7.76
CA PRO A 144 -1.09 -5.18 -8.72
C PRO A 144 -1.18 -5.79 -10.12
N ALA A 145 -2.09 -5.33 -10.95
CA ALA A 145 -2.21 -5.73 -12.34
C ALA A 145 -2.11 -4.49 -13.24
N GLN A 146 -1.30 -4.58 -14.31
CA GLN A 146 -1.24 -3.49 -15.28
C GLN A 146 -2.48 -3.57 -16.19
N GLY A 147 -3.31 -2.53 -16.18
CA GLY A 147 -4.47 -2.40 -17.07
C GLY A 147 -5.78 -3.02 -16.56
N SER A 148 -5.87 -3.42 -15.28
CA SER A 148 -7.13 -3.88 -14.68
C SER A 148 -7.34 -3.30 -13.27
N ASN A 149 -8.61 -3.27 -12.84
CA ASN A 149 -8.98 -2.77 -11.53
C ASN A 149 -8.57 -3.78 -10.46
N SER A 150 -7.55 -3.45 -9.68
CA SER A 150 -7.18 -4.23 -8.51
C SER A 150 -7.92 -3.71 -7.27
N ILE A 151 -8.40 -4.62 -6.42
CA ILE A 151 -9.10 -4.27 -5.19
C ILE A 151 -8.07 -4.04 -4.08
N ALA A 152 -8.14 -2.88 -3.43
CA ALA A 152 -7.31 -2.57 -2.27
C ALA A 152 -7.92 -3.18 -1.00
N GLU A 153 -7.08 -3.84 -0.20
CA GLU A 153 -7.47 -4.55 1.02
C GLU A 153 -6.64 -4.08 2.21
N PRO A 154 -7.08 -4.35 3.45
CA PRO A 154 -6.27 -4.09 4.64
C PRO A 154 -4.94 -4.83 4.61
N VAL A 155 -3.87 -4.13 4.98
CA VAL A 155 -2.51 -4.67 5.02
C VAL A 155 -2.25 -5.31 6.37
N ALA A 156 -1.91 -6.59 6.34
CA ALA A 156 -1.39 -7.32 7.49
C ALA A 156 0.07 -7.73 7.24
N LEU A 157 0.93 -7.39 8.18
CA LEU A 157 2.35 -7.76 8.15
C LEU A 157 2.58 -9.00 9.00
N ALA A 158 3.09 -10.05 8.38
CA ALA A 158 3.50 -11.25 9.11
C ALA A 158 4.83 -11.00 9.85
N PRO A 159 5.21 -11.86 10.80
CA PRO A 159 6.49 -11.74 11.51
C PRO A 159 7.67 -11.63 10.53
N GLY A 160 8.52 -10.62 10.72
CA GLY A 160 9.66 -10.34 9.86
C GLY A 160 9.36 -9.50 8.60
N HIS A 161 8.09 -9.26 8.27
CA HIS A 161 7.71 -8.45 7.12
C HIS A 161 7.98 -6.96 7.35
N THR A 162 8.15 -6.23 6.24
CA THR A 162 8.46 -4.80 6.21
C THR A 162 7.43 -4.05 5.36
N ALA A 163 7.09 -2.83 5.77
CA ALA A 163 6.35 -1.87 4.97
C ALA A 163 7.13 -0.56 4.86
N TYR A 164 7.27 -0.06 3.64
CA TYR A 164 7.73 1.29 3.37
C TYR A 164 6.52 2.22 3.29
N LEU A 165 6.46 3.19 4.20
CA LEU A 165 5.44 4.24 4.26
C LEU A 165 6.00 5.45 3.51
N ILE A 166 5.64 5.58 2.25
CA ILE A 166 6.20 6.54 1.30
C ILE A 166 5.26 7.73 1.19
N THR A 167 5.77 8.95 1.38
CA THR A 167 4.90 10.13 1.44
C THR A 167 4.19 10.42 0.11
N LYS A 168 4.92 10.32 -1.00
CA LYS A 168 4.43 10.70 -2.33
C LYS A 168 3.31 9.79 -2.86
N ARG A 169 2.73 10.17 -4.00
CA ARG A 169 1.81 9.30 -4.76
C ARG A 169 2.55 8.09 -5.34
N SER A 170 1.84 6.98 -5.45
CA SER A 170 2.37 5.76 -6.09
C SER A 170 2.61 6.00 -7.59
N PRO A 171 3.80 5.66 -8.13
CA PRO A 171 4.05 5.72 -9.57
C PRO A 171 3.10 4.86 -10.41
N ILE A 172 2.58 3.77 -9.82
CA ILE A 172 1.60 2.87 -10.48
C ILE A 172 0.15 3.12 -10.02
N GLY A 173 -0.09 4.22 -9.29
CA GLY A 173 -1.43 4.65 -8.88
C GLY A 173 -2.03 3.91 -7.67
N THR A 174 -1.32 2.94 -7.08
CA THR A 174 -1.80 2.22 -5.88
C THR A 174 -0.67 1.77 -4.96
N SER A 175 -0.97 1.54 -3.68
CA SER A 175 -0.09 0.83 -2.76
C SER A 175 -0.11 -0.66 -3.06
N PHE A 176 1.02 -1.36 -2.88
CA PHE A 176 1.11 -2.76 -3.28
C PHE A 176 2.07 -3.60 -2.45
N ARG A 177 1.85 -4.92 -2.47
CA ARG A 177 2.83 -5.91 -2.02
C ARG A 177 3.81 -6.25 -3.15
N THR A 178 5.09 -6.33 -2.82
CA THR A 178 6.10 -6.78 -3.77
C THR A 178 5.99 -8.28 -4.07
N ASN A 179 6.41 -8.66 -5.26
CA ASN A 179 6.40 -10.05 -5.72
C ASN A 179 7.62 -10.32 -6.61
N LEU A 180 7.81 -11.55 -7.05
CA LEU A 180 8.92 -11.96 -7.92
C LEU A 180 9.05 -11.11 -9.19
N CYS A 181 7.95 -10.55 -9.69
CA CYS A 181 7.88 -9.81 -10.95
C CYS A 181 7.91 -8.28 -10.75
N THR A 182 7.82 -7.75 -9.51
CA THR A 182 7.64 -6.30 -9.32
C THR A 182 8.79 -5.44 -9.84
N GLY A 183 9.99 -6.00 -10.00
CA GLY A 183 11.12 -5.27 -10.57
C GLY A 183 10.86 -4.74 -11.99
N TYR A 184 9.93 -5.32 -12.75
CA TYR A 184 9.53 -4.80 -14.07
C TYR A 184 8.97 -3.36 -14.02
N PHE A 185 8.51 -2.89 -12.84
CA PHE A 185 8.02 -1.52 -12.72
C PHE A 185 9.15 -0.47 -12.77
N GLU A 186 10.37 -0.83 -12.38
CA GLU A 186 11.55 0.07 -12.39
C GLU A 186 11.95 0.51 -13.81
N GLN A 187 11.53 -0.25 -14.83
CA GLN A 187 11.88 0.10 -16.21
C GLN A 187 11.26 1.42 -16.68
N PHE A 188 10.07 1.77 -16.16
CA PHE A 188 9.32 2.93 -16.63
C PHE A 188 9.18 4.02 -15.56
N GLN A 189 9.44 3.71 -14.29
CA GLN A 189 9.23 4.59 -13.15
C GLN A 189 10.30 4.32 -12.09
N ASP A 190 10.83 5.38 -11.46
CA ASP A 190 11.76 5.23 -10.34
C ASP A 190 11.01 5.07 -9.01
N PHE A 191 11.40 4.08 -8.21
CA PHE A 191 10.88 3.91 -6.86
C PHE A 191 11.90 4.32 -5.80
N THR A 192 11.37 4.91 -4.73
CA THR A 192 12.14 5.19 -3.51
C THR A 192 11.42 4.57 -2.32
N PRO A 193 11.98 3.55 -1.65
CA PRO A 193 13.22 2.84 -1.98
C PRO A 193 13.17 2.08 -3.33
N PRO A 194 14.32 1.82 -3.98
CA PRO A 194 14.33 1.04 -5.22
C PRO A 194 13.78 -0.37 -4.98
N LEU A 195 13.01 -0.88 -5.94
CA LEU A 195 12.49 -2.23 -5.98
C LEU A 195 13.63 -3.23 -6.27
N SER A 196 13.45 -4.46 -5.78
CA SER A 196 14.35 -5.56 -6.13
C SER A 196 14.21 -5.94 -7.61
N LEU A 197 15.35 -6.06 -8.29
CA LEU A 197 15.47 -6.46 -9.69
C LEU A 197 15.70 -7.99 -9.84
N ASP A 198 15.12 -8.78 -8.94
CA ASP A 198 15.31 -10.24 -8.87
C ASP A 198 14.33 -11.06 -9.73
N CYS A 199 13.84 -10.50 -10.85
CA CYS A 199 12.94 -11.21 -11.75
C CYS A 199 13.58 -12.46 -12.35
N PRO A 200 12.78 -13.43 -12.82
CA PRO A 200 13.28 -14.59 -13.57
C PRO A 200 14.17 -14.15 -14.74
N ARG A 201 15.23 -14.92 -15.01
CA ARG A 201 16.16 -14.60 -16.10
C ARG A 201 15.46 -14.84 -17.43
N PRO A 202 15.55 -13.91 -18.40
CA PRO A 202 14.95 -14.09 -19.73
C PRO A 202 15.35 -15.41 -20.41
N THR A 203 16.61 -15.83 -20.28
CA THR A 203 17.11 -17.08 -20.87
C THR A 203 16.45 -18.32 -20.26
N THR A 204 16.32 -18.38 -18.93
CA THR A 204 15.64 -19.49 -18.23
C THR A 204 14.15 -19.54 -18.59
N GLU A 205 13.53 -18.37 -18.74
CA GLU A 205 12.13 -18.27 -19.17
C GLU A 205 11.93 -18.77 -20.61
N ALA A 206 12.89 -18.45 -21.49
CA ALA A 206 12.89 -18.88 -22.89
C ALA A 206 13.07 -20.40 -23.00
N ASP A 207 14.02 -21.00 -22.28
CA ASP A 207 14.25 -22.45 -22.30
C ASP A 207 12.99 -23.23 -21.91
N THR A 208 12.23 -22.69 -20.97
CA THR A 208 10.97 -23.27 -20.50
C THR A 208 9.82 -22.99 -21.47
N TYR A 209 9.80 -21.84 -22.15
CA TYR A 209 8.76 -21.46 -23.11
C TYR A 209 8.89 -22.22 -24.45
N PHE A 210 10.11 -22.30 -24.99
CA PHE A 210 10.40 -22.91 -26.29
C PHE A 210 10.78 -24.39 -26.22
N ALA A 211 10.60 -25.07 -25.08
CA ALA A 211 10.97 -26.48 -24.92
C ALA A 211 12.37 -26.81 -25.49
N LEU A 212 13.44 -26.39 -24.80
CA LEU A 212 14.86 -26.68 -25.10
C LEU A 212 15.21 -26.77 -26.60
N GLY A 213 15.40 -25.60 -27.23
CA GLY A 213 16.07 -25.51 -28.54
C GLY A 213 15.16 -25.37 -29.76
N THR A 214 13.88 -25.01 -29.61
CA THR A 214 12.99 -24.74 -30.77
C THR A 214 12.98 -23.29 -31.25
N TYR A 215 13.81 -22.41 -30.69
CA TYR A 215 13.89 -21.00 -31.08
C TYR A 215 15.14 -20.69 -31.92
N THR A 216 15.07 -19.65 -32.75
CA THR A 216 16.15 -19.29 -33.68
C THR A 216 17.34 -18.64 -32.97
N ASP A 217 18.53 -18.69 -33.59
CA ASP A 217 19.74 -18.05 -33.09
C ASP A 217 19.54 -16.53 -32.86
N GLU A 218 18.75 -15.87 -33.72
CA GLU A 218 18.40 -14.46 -33.54
C GLU A 218 17.57 -14.24 -32.29
N CYS A 219 16.59 -15.12 -32.02
CA CYS A 219 15.80 -15.03 -30.81
C CYS A 219 16.67 -15.22 -29.57
N GLU A 220 17.60 -16.18 -29.61
CA GLU A 220 18.54 -16.41 -28.52
C GLU A 220 19.41 -15.19 -28.23
N SER A 221 19.94 -14.56 -29.28
CA SER A 221 20.72 -13.33 -29.15
C SER A 221 19.91 -12.21 -28.48
N ILE A 222 18.65 -12.03 -28.87
CA ILE A 222 17.75 -11.03 -28.29
C ILE A 222 17.51 -11.34 -26.81
N VAL A 223 17.12 -12.57 -26.47
CA VAL A 223 16.84 -12.96 -25.08
C VAL A 223 18.07 -12.82 -24.19
N ARG A 224 19.26 -13.17 -24.68
CA ARG A 224 20.53 -13.02 -23.95
C ARG A 224 20.93 -11.56 -23.74
N SER A 225 20.47 -10.66 -24.61
CA SER A 225 20.76 -9.22 -24.50
C SER A 225 19.90 -8.49 -23.46
N LEU A 226 18.75 -9.08 -23.07
CA LEU A 226 17.83 -8.48 -22.10
C LEU A 226 18.33 -8.68 -20.67
N GLY A 227 18.31 -7.60 -19.89
CA GLY A 227 18.51 -7.64 -18.45
C GLY A 227 17.39 -8.37 -17.70
N ARG A 228 17.61 -8.62 -16.41
CA ARG A 228 16.51 -9.04 -15.53
C ARG A 228 15.52 -7.89 -15.38
N CYS A 229 14.23 -8.24 -15.27
CA CYS A 229 13.15 -7.26 -15.15
C CYS A 229 13.09 -6.26 -16.31
N GLU A 230 13.63 -6.61 -17.47
CA GLU A 230 13.63 -5.76 -18.65
C GLU A 230 12.72 -6.34 -19.73
N PHE A 231 11.86 -5.48 -20.25
CA PHE A 231 11.00 -5.70 -21.39
C PHE A 231 11.56 -5.01 -22.63
N SER A 232 11.49 -5.63 -23.82
CA SER A 232 11.98 -4.99 -25.05
C SER A 232 11.07 -3.84 -25.48
N THR A 233 11.57 -2.61 -25.40
CA THR A 233 10.91 -1.44 -26.00
C THR A 233 11.19 -1.29 -27.49
N LYS A 234 12.16 -2.06 -28.01
CA LYS A 234 12.52 -2.08 -29.43
C LYS A 234 11.70 -3.13 -30.17
N SER A 235 11.41 -2.88 -31.45
CA SER A 235 10.76 -3.85 -32.31
C SER A 235 11.65 -5.10 -32.44
N VAL A 236 11.08 -6.26 -32.14
CA VAL A 236 11.73 -7.55 -32.36
C VAL A 236 11.68 -7.85 -33.87
N PRO A 237 12.82 -8.10 -34.54
CA PRO A 237 12.83 -8.42 -35.97
C PRO A 237 11.98 -9.65 -36.28
N GLY A 238 11.20 -9.61 -37.37
CA GLY A 238 10.40 -10.76 -37.81
C GLY A 238 11.24 -12.00 -38.15
N SER A 239 12.52 -11.83 -38.44
CA SER A 239 13.47 -12.93 -38.65
C SER A 239 13.69 -13.79 -37.40
N ALA A 240 13.42 -13.28 -36.20
CA ALA A 240 13.46 -14.06 -34.96
C ALA A 240 12.27 -15.04 -34.82
N GLY A 241 11.30 -14.95 -35.72
CA GLY A 241 10.10 -15.78 -35.71
C GLY A 241 8.99 -15.25 -34.80
N ASN A 242 7.74 -15.55 -35.16
CA ASN A 242 6.56 -15.03 -34.46
C ASN A 242 6.49 -15.45 -32.99
N GLN A 243 6.95 -16.67 -32.66
CA GLN A 243 6.96 -17.13 -31.27
C GLN A 243 7.96 -16.33 -30.41
N CYS A 244 9.10 -15.91 -30.98
CA CYS A 244 10.04 -15.04 -30.29
C CYS A 244 9.44 -13.67 -30.02
N VAL A 245 8.81 -13.08 -31.04
CA VAL A 245 8.12 -11.79 -30.90
C VAL A 245 7.09 -11.88 -29.78
N GLN A 246 6.25 -12.91 -29.77
CA GLN A 246 5.25 -13.11 -28.73
C GLN A 246 5.89 -13.29 -27.33
N PHE A 247 6.92 -14.13 -27.22
CA PHE A 247 7.63 -14.37 -25.96
C PHE A 247 8.20 -13.06 -25.38
N VAL A 248 8.96 -12.31 -26.19
CA VAL A 248 9.61 -11.08 -25.75
C VAL A 248 8.58 -9.98 -25.42
N THR A 249 7.49 -9.89 -26.19
CA THR A 249 6.50 -8.80 -26.03
C THR A 249 5.36 -9.12 -25.06
N THR A 250 5.20 -10.37 -24.66
CA THR A 250 4.08 -10.79 -23.79
C THR A 250 4.59 -11.47 -22.52
N GLU A 251 5.47 -12.45 -22.65
CA GLU A 251 5.93 -13.28 -21.53
C GLU A 251 6.98 -12.57 -20.67
N LEU A 252 7.92 -11.86 -21.30
CA LEU A 252 8.94 -11.06 -20.60
C LEU A 252 8.41 -9.70 -20.12
N SER A 253 7.18 -9.67 -19.64
CA SER A 253 6.52 -8.50 -19.05
C SER A 253 6.10 -8.79 -17.62
N TYR A 254 5.71 -7.75 -16.87
CA TYR A 254 5.12 -7.94 -15.54
C TYR A 254 3.92 -8.90 -15.58
N ASN A 255 2.96 -8.65 -16.49
CA ASN A 255 1.74 -9.46 -16.59
C ASN A 255 2.04 -10.90 -17.00
N GLY A 256 2.99 -11.12 -17.93
CA GLY A 256 3.44 -12.45 -18.34
C GLY A 256 4.11 -13.21 -17.19
N CYS A 257 5.06 -12.56 -16.51
CA CYS A 257 5.72 -13.11 -15.33
C CYS A 257 4.71 -13.49 -14.23
N VAL A 258 3.74 -12.62 -13.93
CA VAL A 258 2.69 -12.92 -12.94
C VAL A 258 1.84 -14.11 -13.38
N ALA A 259 1.41 -14.16 -14.65
CA ALA A 259 0.60 -15.24 -15.17
C ALA A 259 1.29 -16.61 -14.99
N ARG A 260 2.61 -16.66 -15.18
CA ARG A 260 3.42 -17.88 -15.07
C ARG A 260 3.81 -18.26 -13.64
N HIS A 261 4.16 -17.28 -12.81
CA HIS A 261 4.81 -17.55 -11.53
C HIS A 261 3.93 -17.35 -10.29
N LYS A 262 2.71 -16.79 -10.41
CA LYS A 262 1.87 -16.45 -9.24
C LYS A 262 1.57 -17.61 -8.29
N THR A 263 1.61 -18.86 -8.78
CA THR A 263 1.34 -20.07 -8.00
C THR A 263 2.60 -20.68 -7.37
N GLN A 264 3.79 -20.14 -7.66
CA GLN A 264 5.05 -20.67 -7.17
C GLN A 264 5.28 -20.28 -5.70
N PRO A 265 5.89 -21.17 -4.89
CA PRO A 265 6.37 -20.80 -3.57
C PRO A 265 7.30 -19.61 -3.63
N GLY A 266 7.12 -18.64 -2.73
CA GLY A 266 7.95 -17.44 -2.68
C GLY A 266 7.66 -16.39 -3.76
N PHE A 267 6.55 -16.52 -4.50
CA PHE A 267 6.10 -15.50 -5.45
C PHE A 267 5.88 -14.14 -4.77
N TYR A 268 5.09 -14.11 -3.70
CA TYR A 268 4.94 -12.90 -2.89
C TYR A 268 6.18 -12.69 -2.03
N ARG A 269 6.63 -11.44 -1.92
CA ARG A 269 7.74 -11.06 -1.05
C ARG A 269 7.22 -10.47 0.27
N ASP A 270 8.13 -10.25 1.19
CA ASP A 270 7.81 -9.86 2.57
C ASP A 270 7.78 -8.33 2.75
N THR A 271 7.72 -7.59 1.63
CA THR A 271 7.80 -6.13 1.60
C THR A 271 6.57 -5.51 0.96
N TRP A 272 6.03 -4.48 1.61
CA TRP A 272 4.93 -3.65 1.13
C TRP A 272 5.40 -2.23 0.83
N TYR A 273 4.87 -1.65 -0.25
CA TYR A 273 5.06 -0.25 -0.63
C TYR A 273 3.72 0.47 -0.44
N LEU A 274 3.64 1.29 0.61
CA LEU A 274 2.43 1.96 1.05
C LEU A 274 2.57 3.46 0.83
N PHE A 275 1.83 4.01 -0.13
CA PHE A 275 1.92 5.40 -0.53
C PHE A 275 0.86 6.25 0.16
N LEU A 276 1.29 7.24 0.93
CA LEU A 276 0.44 8.17 1.68
C LEU A 276 -0.24 9.21 0.78
N SER A 277 0.12 9.23 -0.51
CA SER A 277 -0.54 10.02 -1.57
C SER A 277 -0.56 11.53 -1.27
N ARG A 278 0.58 12.06 -0.85
CA ARG A 278 0.79 13.49 -0.59
C ARG A 278 1.61 14.13 -1.69
N ASP A 279 1.39 15.43 -1.88
CA ASP A 279 2.13 16.28 -2.83
C ASP A 279 3.13 17.20 -2.12
N SER A 280 3.31 17.02 -0.81
CA SER A 280 4.19 17.81 0.04
C SER A 280 4.83 16.91 1.09
N GLU A 281 6.02 17.29 1.56
CA GLU A 281 6.68 16.66 2.70
C GLU A 281 5.76 16.65 3.91
N LEU A 282 5.83 15.56 4.69
CA LEU A 282 5.08 15.40 5.93
C LEU A 282 5.93 15.66 7.16
N TRP A 283 7.24 15.41 7.07
CA TRP A 283 8.14 15.37 8.21
C TRP A 283 9.17 16.48 8.08
N ARG A 284 9.46 17.16 9.19
CA ARG A 284 10.55 18.13 9.20
C ARG A 284 11.88 17.41 9.02
N SER A 285 12.82 18.09 8.37
CA SER A 285 14.19 17.59 8.19
C SER A 285 15.01 17.53 9.49
N ARG A 286 14.56 18.20 10.55
CA ARG A 286 15.20 18.23 11.87
C ARG A 286 14.19 18.52 12.98
N SER A 287 14.51 18.05 14.18
CA SER A 287 13.70 18.25 15.39
C SER A 287 12.26 17.78 15.19
N GLU A 288 12.11 16.62 14.55
CA GLU A 288 10.85 15.96 14.29
C GLU A 288 10.62 14.84 15.30
N ARG A 289 9.36 14.62 15.66
CA ARG A 289 8.95 13.49 16.48
C ARG A 289 7.72 12.85 15.89
N ILE A 290 7.91 11.68 15.27
CA ILE A 290 6.85 10.94 14.59
C ILE A 290 6.38 9.80 15.50
N ARG A 291 5.07 9.75 15.73
CA ARG A 291 4.40 8.67 16.44
C ARG A 291 3.67 7.77 15.46
N LEU A 292 3.76 6.47 15.69
CA LEU A 292 2.87 5.48 15.11
C LEU A 292 1.81 5.11 16.17
N LEU A 293 0.54 5.30 15.82
CA LEU A 293 -0.61 5.07 16.69
C LEU A 293 -1.45 3.91 16.14
N ASP A 294 -1.92 3.04 17.03
CA ASP A 294 -2.82 1.94 16.67
C ASP A 294 -4.26 2.42 16.46
N GLU A 295 -5.17 1.48 16.22
CA GLU A 295 -6.61 1.73 16.01
C GLU A 295 -7.30 2.40 17.21
N ASN A 296 -6.72 2.32 18.41
CA ASN A 296 -7.22 2.92 19.64
C ASN A 296 -6.45 4.19 20.04
N ASP A 297 -5.69 4.78 19.11
CA ASP A 297 -4.82 5.94 19.33
C ASP A 297 -3.71 5.72 20.38
N LYS A 298 -3.35 4.46 20.65
CA LYS A 298 -2.23 4.12 21.56
C LYS A 298 -0.91 4.07 20.80
N VAL A 299 0.17 4.45 21.48
CA VAL A 299 1.49 4.58 20.87
C VAL A 299 2.13 3.21 20.66
N VAL A 300 2.33 2.85 19.39
CA VAL A 300 3.07 1.66 18.96
C VAL A 300 4.56 1.93 18.96
N SER A 301 5.00 2.97 18.26
CA SER A 301 6.42 3.30 18.13
C SER A 301 6.60 4.81 17.99
N VAL A 302 7.76 5.31 18.43
CA VAL A 302 8.12 6.72 18.31
C VAL A 302 9.53 6.81 17.74
N ILE A 303 9.72 7.75 16.82
CA ILE A 303 11.05 8.13 16.34
C ILE A 303 11.25 9.64 16.53
N THR A 304 12.49 10.04 16.76
CA THR A 304 12.87 11.45 16.97
C THR A 304 14.24 11.69 16.34
N TYR A 305 14.39 12.80 15.60
CA TYR A 305 15.64 13.23 14.98
C TYR A 305 15.66 14.74 14.73
#